data_AF-A0A077ZMW4-F1
#
_entry.id   AF-A0A077ZMW4-F1
#
_cell.length_a   1.000
_cell.length_b   1.000
_cell.length_c   1.000
_cell.angle_alpha   90.00
_cell.angle_beta   90.00
_cell.angle_gamma   90.00
#
_symmetry.space_group_name_H-M   'P 1'
#
loop_
_entity.id
_entity.type
_entity.pdbx_description
1 polymer ?
#
loop_
_entity_poly.entity_id
_entity_poly.type
_entity_poly.pdbx_seq_one_letter_code
_entity_poly.pdbx_strand_id
1 'polypeptide(L)'
;MRRETHLVCGKTHPVSLCPTFIATPVEQRWKNCKETRLCFRCLRAGHLAKLCKSDDGCTRQGYGRDHHELFHREKNAEGIQVGMLHSPKQTAVMLQMVQARLYGANGASVIVTCLFDAGSQRSFICKRIADNMRLQGNTECVTIHAFGSRLAKPTRCRRVAFTLRPIFTGDSYQQMEASCVPKICSVLKSNDAILESWSHVQGLTLAAKFPRSSVR
;
A
#
# COMPACT_ATOMS: atom_id res chain seq x y z
N MET A 1 30.06 13.29 18.95
CA MET A 1 29.45 11.96 19.23
C MET A 1 30.29 10.90 18.53
N ARG A 2 30.89 9.96 19.28
CA ARG A 2 31.60 8.83 18.66
C ARG A 2 30.59 7.97 17.91
N ARG A 3 30.80 7.82 16.61
CA ARG A 3 29.99 7.01 15.72
C ARG A 3 30.47 5.56 15.84
N GLU A 4 29.96 4.85 16.85
CA GLU A 4 30.30 3.45 17.11
C GLU A 4 29.56 2.53 16.12
N THR A 5 30.27 1.58 15.54
CA THR A 5 29.70 0.48 14.76
C THR A 5 29.00 -0.50 15.71
N HIS A 6 27.85 -1.04 15.31
CA HIS A 6 27.15 -2.04 16.12
C HIS A 6 27.36 -3.45 15.54
N LEU A 7 27.33 -4.46 16.41
CA LEU A 7 27.68 -5.84 16.07
C LEU A 7 26.66 -6.57 15.16
N VAL A 8 25.44 -6.04 15.01
CA VAL A 8 24.40 -6.70 14.19
C VAL A 8 24.72 -6.66 12.69
N CYS A 9 25.26 -5.56 12.17
CA CYS A 9 25.62 -5.46 10.74
C CYS A 9 27.01 -4.91 10.49
N GLY A 10 27.76 -4.55 11.54
CA GLY A 10 29.11 -3.99 11.45
C GLY A 10 29.17 -2.56 10.92
N LYS A 11 28.03 -1.91 10.64
CA LYS A 11 27.96 -0.54 10.10
C LYS A 11 27.68 0.50 11.19
N THR A 12 27.89 1.75 10.80
CA THR A 12 27.79 2.92 11.67
C THR A 12 26.44 3.62 11.51
N HIS A 13 25.43 3.13 12.23
CA HIS A 13 24.13 3.80 12.40
C HIS A 13 23.44 3.27 13.68
N PRO A 14 22.40 3.94 14.19
CA PRO A 14 21.59 3.40 15.28
C PRO A 14 21.00 2.03 14.92
N VAL A 15 20.94 1.12 15.89
CA VAL A 15 20.36 -0.23 15.69
C VAL A 15 18.87 -0.15 15.36
N SER A 16 18.16 0.86 15.88
CA SER A 16 16.77 1.15 15.55
C SER A 16 16.52 1.45 14.07
N LEU A 17 17.56 1.83 13.31
CA LEU A 17 17.51 2.10 11.87
C LEU A 17 18.29 1.07 11.05
N CYS A 18 18.72 -0.05 11.66
CA CYS A 18 19.50 -1.06 10.99
C CYS A 18 18.61 -1.96 10.11
N PRO A 19 18.77 -1.97 8.78
CA PRO A 19 17.96 -2.83 7.90
C PRO A 19 18.15 -4.31 8.22
N THR A 20 19.37 -4.73 8.57
CA THR A 20 19.66 -6.13 8.95
C THR A 20 18.96 -6.53 10.25
N PHE A 21 18.87 -5.63 11.24
CA PHE A 21 18.17 -5.91 12.49
C PHE A 21 16.64 -5.89 12.31
N ILE A 22 16.13 -4.96 11.49
CA ILE A 22 14.69 -4.86 11.20
C ILE A 22 14.25 -6.07 10.36
N ALA A 23 15.07 -6.57 9.44
CA ALA A 23 14.70 -7.71 8.60
C ALA A 23 14.67 -9.07 9.33
N THR A 24 15.25 -9.20 10.53
CA THR A 24 15.25 -10.49 11.25
C THR A 24 13.92 -10.76 11.96
N PRO A 25 13.51 -12.04 12.12
CA PRO A 25 12.34 -12.40 12.93
C PRO A 25 12.45 -11.86 14.35
N VAL A 26 11.30 -11.57 14.98
CA VAL A 26 11.25 -10.95 16.32
C VAL A 26 11.97 -11.78 17.38
N GLU A 27 11.82 -13.09 17.34
CA GLU A 27 12.51 -14.03 18.23
C GLU A 27 14.03 -13.89 18.08
N GLN A 28 14.50 -13.68 16.85
CA GLN A 28 15.91 -13.45 16.56
C GLN A 28 16.38 -12.06 16.99
N ARG A 29 15.54 -11.02 16.90
CA ARG A 29 15.84 -9.68 17.45
C ARG A 29 16.11 -9.77 18.96
N TRP A 30 15.28 -10.51 19.70
CA TRP A 30 15.49 -10.74 21.15
C TRP A 30 16.83 -11.41 21.45
N LYS A 31 17.19 -12.45 20.68
CA LYS A 31 18.49 -13.13 20.81
C LYS A 31 19.65 -12.21 20.48
N ASN A 32 19.58 -11.50 19.34
CA ASN A 32 20.61 -10.56 18.91
C ASN A 32 20.88 -9.50 19.98
N CYS A 33 19.84 -8.91 20.59
CA CYS A 33 20.03 -7.92 21.66
C CYS A 33 20.64 -8.53 22.93
N LYS A 34 20.31 -9.77 23.28
CA LYS A 34 20.97 -10.49 24.40
C LYS A 34 22.46 -10.71 24.12
N GLU A 35 22.79 -11.24 22.94
CA GLU A 35 24.16 -11.59 22.53
C GLU A 35 25.05 -10.36 22.38
N THR A 36 24.50 -9.27 21.84
CA THR A 36 25.21 -8.00 21.62
C THR A 36 25.11 -7.01 22.79
N ARG A 37 24.47 -7.41 23.90
CA ARG A 37 24.26 -6.61 25.12
C ARG A 37 23.63 -5.24 24.87
N LEU A 38 22.66 -5.20 23.96
CA LEU A 38 21.87 -4.00 23.69
C LEU A 38 20.69 -3.91 24.66
N CYS A 39 20.41 -2.70 25.14
CA CYS A 39 19.25 -2.42 25.94
C CYS A 39 17.96 -2.73 25.16
N PHE A 40 17.09 -3.59 25.71
CA PHE A 40 15.83 -3.92 25.04
C PHE A 40 14.90 -2.72 24.87
N ARG A 41 15.03 -1.64 25.65
CA ARG A 41 14.17 -0.47 25.54
C ARG A 41 14.60 0.51 24.45
N CYS A 42 15.90 0.76 24.28
CA CYS A 42 16.41 1.78 23.35
C CYS A 42 17.40 1.27 22.30
N LEU A 43 17.72 -0.03 22.32
CA LEU A 43 18.65 -0.69 21.39
C LEU A 43 20.08 -0.12 21.40
N ARG A 44 20.47 0.59 22.48
CA ARG A 44 21.84 1.10 22.72
C ARG A 44 22.56 0.22 23.75
N ALA A 45 23.87 0.10 23.64
CA ALA A 45 24.69 -0.64 24.60
C ALA A 45 24.89 0.12 25.93
N GLY A 46 25.46 -0.57 26.92
CA GLY A 46 25.97 0.05 28.16
C GLY A 46 25.01 0.13 29.34
N HIS A 47 23.76 -0.34 29.22
CA HIS A 47 22.81 -0.35 30.32
C HIS A 47 21.69 -1.39 30.13
N LEU A 48 20.99 -1.71 31.22
CA LEU A 48 19.82 -2.59 31.21
C LEU A 48 18.54 -1.79 30.95
N ALA A 49 17.53 -2.43 30.36
CA ALA A 49 16.23 -1.82 30.06
C ALA A 49 15.57 -1.18 31.30
N LYS A 50 15.66 -1.83 32.45
CA LYS A 50 15.13 -1.33 33.73
C LYS A 50 15.76 -0.01 34.21
N LEU A 51 16.99 0.28 33.77
CA LEU A 51 17.73 1.50 34.11
C LEU A 51 17.75 2.50 32.96
N CYS A 52 17.04 2.20 31.87
CA CYS A 52 17.03 3.02 30.68
C CYS A 52 16.17 4.28 30.90
N LYS A 53 16.78 5.45 30.70
CA LYS A 53 16.12 6.76 30.77
C LYS A 53 15.61 7.26 29.41
N SER A 54 15.76 6.47 28.35
CA SER A 54 15.34 6.85 27.00
C SER A 54 13.83 6.78 26.85
N ASP A 55 13.25 7.64 26.00
CA ASP A 55 11.83 7.58 25.65
C ASP A 55 11.51 6.59 24.52
N ASP A 56 12.52 5.90 23.97
CA ASP A 56 12.37 4.93 22.87
C ASP A 56 11.62 3.62 23.26
N GLY A 57 11.04 3.57 24.46
CA GLY A 57 10.27 2.41 24.91
C GLY A 57 8.94 2.29 24.18
N CYS A 58 8.39 1.08 24.18
CA CYS A 58 7.17 0.75 23.45
C CYS A 58 6.02 1.71 23.77
N THR A 59 5.32 2.24 22.76
CA THR A 59 4.14 3.09 22.96
C THR A 59 2.82 2.35 22.71
N ARG A 60 2.85 1.03 22.46
CA ARG A 60 1.63 0.23 22.23
C ARG A 60 0.82 0.07 23.53
N GLN A 61 -0.48 0.36 23.46
CA GLN A 61 -1.39 0.20 24.59
C GLN A 61 -1.42 -1.26 25.09
N GLY A 62 -1.52 -1.43 26.41
CA GLY A 62 -1.56 -2.74 27.06
C GLY A 62 -0.19 -3.42 27.21
N TYR A 63 0.87 -2.84 26.65
CA TYR A 63 2.24 -3.31 26.83
C TYR A 63 3.04 -2.37 27.75
N GLY A 64 4.00 -2.92 28.48
CA GLY A 64 4.94 -2.14 29.29
C GLY A 64 5.93 -1.35 28.43
N ARG A 65 6.63 -0.38 29.05
CA ARG A 65 7.65 0.47 28.40
C ARG A 65 9.05 -0.18 28.37
N ASP A 66 9.18 -1.41 28.83
CA ASP A 66 10.48 -2.06 29.10
C ASP A 66 11.19 -2.62 27.85
N HIS A 67 10.55 -2.54 26.69
CA HIS A 67 11.11 -2.98 25.40
C HIS A 67 10.83 -1.97 24.29
N HIS A 68 11.59 -2.06 23.20
CA HIS A 68 11.47 -1.25 22.00
C HIS A 68 10.38 -1.80 21.08
N GLU A 69 9.71 -0.95 20.30
CA GLU A 69 8.58 -1.36 19.44
C GLU A 69 8.92 -2.45 18.40
N LEU A 70 10.18 -2.48 17.99
CA LEU A 70 10.73 -3.49 17.07
C LEU A 70 10.71 -4.92 17.63
N PHE A 71 10.37 -5.14 18.90
CA PHE A 71 10.13 -6.49 19.45
C PHE A 71 8.68 -6.96 19.33
N HIS A 72 7.79 -6.15 18.78
CA HIS A 72 6.49 -6.67 18.39
C HIS A 72 6.58 -7.40 17.06
N ARG A 73 5.89 -8.54 16.95
CA ARG A 73 5.66 -9.21 15.67
C ARG A 73 5.13 -8.18 14.70
N GLU A 74 5.95 -7.82 13.72
CA GLU A 74 5.44 -7.22 12.50
C GLU A 74 4.42 -8.22 11.98
N LYS A 75 3.22 -7.75 11.64
CA LYS A 75 2.31 -8.58 10.86
C LYS A 75 3.05 -8.83 9.55
N ASN A 76 3.86 -9.88 9.48
CA ASN A 76 4.42 -10.36 8.24
C ASN A 76 3.21 -10.51 7.35
N ALA A 77 3.20 -9.77 6.24
CA ALA A 77 2.22 -9.96 5.19
C ALA A 77 2.49 -11.29 4.45
N GLU A 78 2.86 -12.34 5.19
CA GLU A 78 2.90 -13.72 4.73
C GLU A 78 1.45 -14.11 4.43
N GLY A 79 1.11 -14.06 3.15
CA GLY A 79 -0.25 -14.19 2.68
C GLY A 79 -1.01 -12.87 2.71
N ILE A 80 -0.61 -11.89 1.88
CA ILE A 80 -1.58 -10.89 1.43
C ILE A 80 -2.68 -11.69 0.72
N GLN A 81 -3.82 -11.89 1.38
CA GLN A 81 -4.98 -12.43 0.71
C GLN A 81 -5.52 -11.35 -0.22
N VAL A 82 -5.09 -11.39 -1.48
CA VAL A 82 -5.69 -10.61 -2.56
C VAL A 82 -6.93 -11.37 -3.01
N GLY A 83 -8.12 -10.85 -2.74
CA GLY A 83 -9.32 -11.51 -3.24
C GLY A 83 -10.64 -11.01 -2.66
N MET A 84 -11.69 -11.70 -3.09
CA MET A 84 -13.06 -11.49 -2.68
C MET A 84 -13.30 -12.07 -1.29
N LEU A 85 -13.80 -11.25 -0.36
CA LEU A 85 -14.42 -11.78 0.86
C LEU A 85 -15.85 -12.20 0.52
N HIS A 86 -16.15 -13.49 0.63
CA HIS A 86 -17.49 -14.01 0.39
C HIS A 86 -18.27 -14.06 1.70
N SER A 87 -19.40 -13.33 1.78
CA SER A 87 -20.41 -13.53 2.83
C SER A 87 -21.63 -14.23 2.22
N PRO A 88 -22.02 -15.43 2.70
CA PRO A 88 -23.19 -16.16 2.20
C PRO A 88 -24.49 -15.37 2.24
N LYS A 89 -24.58 -14.36 3.11
CA LYS A 89 -25.77 -13.51 3.26
C LYS A 89 -25.77 -12.27 2.36
N GLN A 90 -24.68 -12.00 1.65
CA GLN A 90 -24.57 -10.80 0.81
C GLN A 90 -24.70 -11.14 -0.67
N THR A 91 -25.66 -10.50 -1.33
CA THR A 91 -25.84 -10.56 -2.79
C THR A 91 -24.99 -9.52 -3.52
N ALA A 92 -24.44 -8.55 -2.80
CA ALA A 92 -23.64 -7.47 -3.36
C ALA A 92 -22.14 -7.81 -3.33
N VAL A 93 -21.48 -7.57 -4.46
CA VAL A 93 -20.02 -7.67 -4.59
C VAL A 93 -19.43 -6.28 -4.46
N MET A 94 -18.59 -6.07 -3.45
CA MET A 94 -17.77 -4.85 -3.36
C MET A 94 -16.47 -5.06 -4.11
N LEU A 95 -16.20 -4.19 -5.09
CA LEU A 95 -14.95 -4.22 -5.84
C LEU A 95 -13.83 -3.54 -5.04
N GLN A 96 -12.62 -4.10 -5.12
CA GLN A 96 -11.44 -3.48 -4.56
C GLN A 96 -11.08 -2.22 -5.37
N MET A 97 -11.31 -1.05 -4.78
CA MET A 97 -11.11 0.23 -5.45
C MET A 97 -10.30 1.18 -4.58
N VAL A 98 -9.49 2.00 -5.24
CA VAL A 98 -8.70 3.08 -4.62
C VAL A 98 -8.85 4.36 -5.44
N GLN A 99 -8.79 5.51 -4.78
CA GLN A 99 -8.61 6.77 -5.46
C GLN A 99 -7.14 7.15 -5.49
N ALA A 100 -6.66 7.52 -6.68
CA ALA A 100 -5.27 7.94 -6.90
C ALA A 100 -5.24 9.24 -7.70
N ARG A 101 -4.17 10.01 -7.56
CA ARG A 101 -3.89 11.14 -8.44
C ARG A 101 -3.05 10.65 -9.59
N LEU A 102 -3.59 10.78 -10.79
CA LEU A 102 -2.89 10.50 -12.05
C LEU A 102 -2.22 11.78 -12.53
N TYR A 103 -0.93 11.69 -12.88
CA TYR A 103 -0.14 12.75 -13.48
C TYR A 103 0.24 12.39 -14.92
N GLY A 104 0.02 13.34 -15.84
CA GLY A 104 0.54 13.28 -17.20
C GLY A 104 1.95 13.87 -17.30
N ALA A 105 2.62 13.66 -18.44
CA ALA A 105 3.98 14.16 -18.68
C ALA A 105 4.08 15.70 -18.68
N ASN A 106 2.97 16.40 -18.91
CA ASN A 106 2.86 17.85 -18.85
C ASN A 106 2.66 18.41 -17.42
N GLY A 107 2.70 17.55 -16.39
CA GLY A 107 2.45 17.93 -14.99
C GLY A 107 0.97 18.11 -14.64
N ALA A 108 0.05 18.08 -15.61
CA ALA A 108 -1.38 18.09 -15.33
C ALA A 108 -1.77 16.86 -14.51
N SER A 109 -2.75 17.02 -13.61
CA SER A 109 -3.21 15.92 -12.75
C SER A 109 -4.73 15.82 -12.67
N VAL A 110 -5.22 14.59 -12.46
CA VAL A 110 -6.64 14.30 -12.24
C VAL A 110 -6.79 13.20 -11.19
N ILE A 111 -7.83 13.28 -10.35
CA ILE A 111 -8.17 12.19 -9.43
C ILE A 111 -8.93 11.12 -10.22
N VAL A 112 -8.44 9.89 -10.17
CA VAL A 112 -9.03 8.72 -10.82
C VAL A 112 -9.47 7.70 -9.78
N THR A 113 -10.45 6.88 -10.14
CA THR A 113 -10.77 5.65 -9.40
C THR A 113 -10.08 4.50 -10.11
N CYS A 114 -9.23 3.77 -9.38
CA CYS A 114 -8.56 2.58 -9.86
C CYS A 114 -9.31 1.36 -9.33
N LEU A 115 -9.58 0.41 -10.24
CA LEU A 115 -10.11 -0.91 -9.91
C LEU A 115 -8.92 -1.89 -9.91
N PHE A 116 -8.69 -2.57 -8.79
CA PHE A 116 -7.72 -3.65 -8.74
C PHE A 116 -8.38 -4.96 -9.16
N ASP A 117 -7.85 -5.56 -10.21
CA ASP A 117 -8.36 -6.79 -10.80
C ASP A 117 -7.21 -7.78 -10.99
N ALA A 118 -7.15 -8.79 -10.12
CA ALA A 118 -6.18 -9.87 -10.21
C ALA A 118 -6.41 -10.79 -11.43
N GLY A 119 -7.59 -10.70 -12.07
CA GLY A 119 -7.92 -11.42 -13.30
C GLY A 119 -7.38 -10.75 -14.57
N SER A 120 -6.75 -9.58 -14.46
CA SER A 120 -6.27 -8.83 -15.62
C SER A 120 -4.78 -9.00 -15.86
N GLN A 121 -4.42 -9.35 -17.10
CA GLN A 121 -3.01 -9.46 -17.53
C GLN A 121 -2.39 -8.10 -17.93
N ARG A 122 -3.20 -7.04 -18.03
CA ARG A 122 -2.79 -5.70 -18.43
C ARG A 122 -3.52 -4.64 -17.61
N SER A 123 -2.90 -3.48 -17.47
CA SER A 123 -3.60 -2.30 -16.95
C SER A 123 -4.36 -1.59 -18.08
N PHE A 124 -5.53 -1.04 -17.75
CA PHE A 124 -6.38 -0.32 -18.69
C PHE A 124 -6.69 1.08 -18.19
N ILE A 125 -6.85 2.02 -19.13
CA ILE A 125 -7.28 3.39 -18.83
C ILE A 125 -8.42 3.80 -19.76
N CYS A 126 -9.44 4.46 -19.21
CA CYS A 126 -10.54 4.97 -20.00
C CYS A 126 -10.04 6.02 -21.00
N LYS A 127 -10.44 5.88 -22.27
CA LYS A 127 -10.05 6.79 -23.36
C LYS A 127 -10.32 8.26 -23.03
N ARG A 128 -11.47 8.54 -22.42
CA ARG A 128 -11.82 9.87 -21.92
C ARG A 128 -10.76 10.47 -21.00
N ILE A 129 -10.22 9.68 -20.06
CA ILE A 129 -9.18 10.15 -19.12
C ILE A 129 -7.87 10.35 -19.88
N ALA A 130 -7.48 9.37 -20.70
CA ALA A 130 -6.24 9.44 -21.47
C ALA A 130 -6.22 10.64 -22.43
N ASP A 131 -7.33 10.94 -23.10
CA ASP A 131 -7.46 12.07 -24.03
C ASP A 131 -7.50 13.41 -23.29
N ASN A 132 -8.28 13.52 -22.19
CA ASN A 132 -8.32 14.73 -21.37
C ASN A 132 -6.94 15.09 -20.79
N MET A 133 -6.18 14.06 -20.40
CA MET A 133 -4.81 14.20 -19.89
C MET A 133 -3.76 14.26 -21.00
N ARG A 134 -4.18 14.22 -22.28
CA ARG A 134 -3.32 14.25 -23.48
C ARG A 134 -2.18 13.24 -23.42
N LEU A 135 -2.43 12.06 -22.85
CA LEU A 135 -1.44 11.01 -22.68
C LEU A 135 -1.07 10.43 -24.05
N GLN A 136 0.22 10.50 -24.37
CA GLN A 136 0.77 10.01 -25.62
C GLN A 136 1.27 8.57 -25.48
N GLY A 137 1.39 7.89 -26.61
CA GLY A 137 2.05 6.60 -26.71
C GLY A 137 1.68 5.82 -27.96
N ASN A 138 2.30 4.66 -28.12
CA ASN A 138 2.19 3.88 -29.34
C ASN A 138 0.86 3.14 -29.43
N THR A 139 0.37 2.96 -30.65
CA THR A 139 -0.84 2.18 -30.89
C THR A 139 -0.49 0.71 -31.10
N GLU A 140 -1.15 -0.17 -30.35
CA GLU A 140 -1.05 -1.63 -30.42
C GLU A 140 -2.41 -2.25 -30.75
N CYS A 141 -2.41 -3.42 -31.40
CA CYS A 141 -3.61 -4.25 -31.52
C CYS A 141 -3.61 -5.28 -30.40
N VAL A 142 -4.64 -5.26 -29.56
CA VAL A 142 -4.81 -6.21 -28.44
C VAL A 142 -6.15 -6.90 -28.54
N THR A 143 -6.18 -8.20 -28.28
CA THR A 143 -7.44 -8.96 -28.18
C THR A 143 -7.80 -9.07 -26.70
N ILE A 144 -8.96 -8.52 -26.31
CA ILE A 144 -9.40 -8.48 -24.91
C ILE A 144 -10.43 -9.58 -24.68
N HIS A 145 -10.07 -10.57 -23.85
CA HIS A 145 -10.96 -11.64 -23.43
C HIS A 145 -11.57 -11.28 -22.07
N ALA A 146 -12.86 -10.90 -22.05
CA ALA A 146 -13.56 -10.59 -20.82
C ALA A 146 -14.35 -11.82 -20.32
N PHE A 147 -14.51 -11.94 -18.99
CA PHE A 147 -15.32 -12.99 -18.39
C PHE A 147 -16.75 -12.98 -18.97
N GLY A 148 -17.24 -14.15 -19.38
CA GLY A 148 -18.57 -14.31 -19.99
C GLY A 148 -18.70 -13.81 -21.44
N SER A 149 -17.66 -13.22 -22.04
CA SER A 149 -17.72 -12.78 -23.45
C SER A 149 -17.37 -13.95 -24.40
N ARG A 150 -18.24 -14.23 -25.38
CA ARG A 150 -17.98 -15.23 -26.43
C ARG A 150 -17.10 -14.72 -27.57
N LEU A 151 -16.99 -13.39 -27.73
CA LEU A 151 -16.32 -12.75 -28.85
C LEU A 151 -15.25 -11.80 -28.32
N ALA A 152 -13.98 -12.15 -28.50
CA ALA A 152 -12.89 -11.20 -28.34
C ALA A 152 -12.50 -10.69 -29.72
N LYS A 153 -12.76 -9.40 -29.99
CA LYS A 153 -12.33 -8.76 -31.23
C LYS A 153 -10.98 -8.05 -31.02
N PRO A 154 -10.05 -8.13 -31.99
CA PRO A 154 -8.86 -7.30 -31.98
C PRO A 154 -9.26 -5.82 -31.84
N THR A 155 -8.74 -5.17 -30.82
CA THR A 155 -9.01 -3.78 -30.48
C THR A 155 -7.73 -2.99 -30.61
N ARG A 156 -7.77 -1.91 -31.39
CA ARG A 156 -6.65 -0.98 -31.52
C ARG A 156 -6.62 -0.05 -30.30
N CYS A 157 -5.60 -0.18 -29.47
CA CYS A 157 -5.44 0.55 -28.21
C CYS A 157 -4.18 1.41 -28.24
N ARG A 158 -4.26 2.66 -27.78
CA ARG A 158 -3.08 3.48 -27.51
C ARG A 158 -2.50 3.07 -26.15
N ARG A 159 -1.29 2.51 -26.11
CA ARG A 159 -0.59 2.23 -24.86
C ARG A 159 0.03 3.52 -24.36
N VAL A 160 -0.38 3.97 -23.18
CA VAL A 160 0.04 5.27 -22.61
C VAL A 160 0.76 5.06 -21.29
N ALA A 161 1.70 5.96 -20.98
CA ALA A 161 2.41 5.99 -19.72
C ALA A 161 1.95 7.19 -18.86
N PHE A 162 1.86 6.99 -17.54
CA PHE A 162 1.50 8.01 -16.57
C PHE A 162 2.04 7.63 -15.18
N THR A 163 1.93 8.55 -14.23
CA THR A 163 2.31 8.30 -12.83
C THR A 163 1.10 8.37 -11.91
N LEU A 164 0.95 7.39 -11.02
CA LEU A 164 -0.02 7.44 -9.93
C LEU A 164 0.66 7.83 -8.62
N ARG A 165 -0.05 8.63 -7.82
CA ARG A 165 0.33 9.00 -6.46
C ARG A 165 -0.86 8.86 -5.49
N PRO A 166 -0.63 8.60 -4.19
CA PRO A 166 -1.66 8.68 -3.16
C PRO A 166 -2.34 10.06 -3.14
N ILE A 167 -3.61 10.09 -2.74
CA ILE A 167 -4.35 11.37 -2.53
C ILE A 167 -4.49 11.77 -1.06
N PHE A 168 -4.25 10.85 -0.12
CA PHE A 168 -4.49 11.08 1.30
C PHE A 168 -3.19 11.18 2.10
N THR A 169 -2.29 10.20 1.97
CA THR A 169 -1.06 10.12 2.76
C THR A 169 0.11 9.56 1.96
N GLY A 170 1.30 10.11 2.19
CA GLY A 170 2.55 9.66 1.57
C GLY A 170 2.89 10.37 0.25
N ASP A 171 4.15 10.25 -0.16
CA ASP A 171 4.68 10.79 -1.43
C ASP A 171 5.25 9.68 -2.34
N SER A 172 4.84 8.42 -2.08
CA SER A 172 5.17 7.33 -2.97
C SER A 172 4.53 7.56 -4.33
N TYR A 173 5.18 7.10 -5.38
CA TYR A 173 4.65 7.18 -6.72
C TYR A 173 4.90 5.86 -7.45
N GLN A 174 4.05 5.57 -8.42
CA GLN A 174 4.23 4.42 -9.30
C GLN A 174 4.07 4.85 -10.75
N GLN A 175 5.09 4.59 -11.55
CA GLN A 175 4.99 4.71 -13.01
C GLN A 175 4.22 3.51 -13.55
N MET A 176 3.27 3.78 -14.43
CA MET A 176 2.38 2.78 -15.00
C MET A 176 2.26 2.95 -16.51
N GLU A 177 2.05 1.82 -17.19
CA GLU A 177 1.59 1.78 -18.57
C GLU A 177 0.20 1.14 -18.61
N ALA A 178 -0.69 1.66 -19.45
CA ALA A 178 -2.01 1.07 -19.65
C ALA A 178 -2.48 1.17 -21.10
N SER A 179 -3.26 0.18 -21.54
CA SER A 179 -3.92 0.20 -22.84
C SER A 179 -5.19 1.07 -22.75
N CYS A 180 -5.26 2.09 -23.60
CA CYS A 180 -6.39 3.00 -23.71
C CYS A 180 -7.60 2.30 -24.35
N VAL A 181 -8.70 2.18 -23.61
CA VAL A 181 -9.95 1.55 -24.07
C VAL A 181 -11.14 2.49 -23.92
N PRO A 182 -12.17 2.42 -24.79
CA PRO A 182 -13.31 3.34 -24.72
C PRO A 182 -14.05 3.32 -23.38
N LYS A 183 -14.20 2.13 -22.79
CA LYS A 183 -14.91 1.90 -21.54
C LYS A 183 -14.34 0.66 -20.84
N ILE A 184 -14.12 0.75 -19.53
CA ILE A 184 -13.63 -0.37 -18.70
C ILE A 184 -14.81 -1.09 -18.04
N CYS A 185 -15.67 -0.35 -17.35
CA CYS A 185 -16.84 -0.89 -16.66
C CYS A 185 -18.07 0.02 -16.84
N SER A 186 -19.23 -0.44 -16.38
CA SER A 186 -20.41 0.43 -16.21
C SER A 186 -20.16 1.47 -15.11
N VAL A 187 -21.06 2.46 -15.00
CA VAL A 187 -20.98 3.47 -13.94
C VAL A 187 -20.92 2.78 -12.58
N LEU A 188 -19.90 3.09 -11.80
CA LEU A 188 -19.76 2.63 -10.44
C LEU A 188 -20.74 3.40 -9.58
N LYS A 189 -21.71 2.68 -8.99
CA LYS A 189 -22.70 3.25 -8.07
C LYS A 189 -22.00 3.99 -6.92
N SER A 190 -22.70 4.91 -6.26
CA SER A 190 -22.21 5.52 -5.02
C SER A 190 -21.97 4.45 -3.96
N ASN A 191 -21.05 4.72 -3.04
CA ASN A 191 -20.93 3.94 -1.80
C ASN A 191 -21.55 4.72 -0.65
N ASP A 192 -21.98 4.00 0.38
CA ASP A 192 -22.59 4.60 1.56
C ASP A 192 -21.54 5.29 2.45
N ALA A 193 -22.01 6.14 3.35
CA ALA A 193 -21.15 6.68 4.40
C ALA A 193 -20.66 5.56 5.34
N ILE A 194 -19.48 5.72 5.91
CA ILE A 194 -19.01 4.84 6.98
C ILE A 194 -19.98 4.97 8.15
N LEU A 195 -20.56 3.86 8.60
CA LEU A 195 -21.42 3.88 9.77
C LEU A 195 -20.60 4.16 11.03
N GLU A 196 -21.11 5.03 11.90
CA GLU A 196 -20.48 5.32 13.21
C GLU A 196 -20.25 4.05 14.03
N SER A 197 -21.13 3.05 13.88
CA SER A 197 -21.02 1.74 14.54
C SER A 197 -19.83 0.90 14.07
N TRP A 198 -19.20 1.22 12.94
CA TRP A 198 -18.05 0.47 12.41
C TRP A 198 -16.74 0.94 13.06
N SER A 199 -16.58 0.73 14.36
CA SER A 199 -15.42 1.16 15.15
C SER A 199 -14.07 0.71 14.57
N HIS A 200 -14.03 -0.44 13.89
CA HIS A 200 -12.82 -1.02 13.30
C HIS A 200 -12.29 -0.29 12.05
N VAL A 201 -13.09 0.58 11.42
CA VAL A 201 -12.63 1.46 10.32
C VAL A 201 -12.49 2.92 10.74
N GLN A 202 -12.95 3.28 11.94
CA GLN A 202 -12.83 4.65 12.44
C GLN A 202 -11.35 5.01 12.62
N GLY A 203 -10.98 6.22 12.21
CA GLY A 203 -9.60 6.73 12.28
C GLY A 203 -8.63 6.14 11.24
N LEU A 204 -9.06 5.22 10.37
CA LEU A 204 -8.21 4.72 9.29
C LEU A 204 -8.21 5.70 8.10
N THR A 205 -7.05 5.83 7.46
CA THR A 205 -6.98 6.44 6.12
C THR A 205 -7.47 5.41 5.10
N LEU A 206 -8.71 5.57 4.64
CA LEU A 206 -9.28 4.65 3.66
C LEU A 206 -8.76 4.93 2.24
N ALA A 207 -8.73 3.88 1.42
CA ALA A 207 -8.27 3.94 0.03
C ALA A 207 -9.21 4.76 -0.89
N ALA A 208 -10.44 5.03 -0.46
CA ALA A 208 -11.42 5.81 -1.22
C ALA A 208 -12.20 6.72 -0.28
N LYS A 209 -12.87 7.74 -0.84
CA LYS A 209 -13.84 8.55 -0.11
C LYS A 209 -15.11 7.75 0.23
N PHE A 210 -15.68 8.03 1.39
CA PHE A 210 -16.97 7.52 1.86
C PHE A 210 -17.74 8.65 2.55
N PRO A 211 -18.96 8.99 2.10
CA PRO A 211 -19.58 8.52 0.86
C PRO A 211 -18.86 9.08 -0.38
N ARG A 212 -19.01 8.38 -1.50
CA ARG A 212 -18.50 8.72 -2.84
C ARG A 212 -19.69 8.76 -3.78
N SER A 213 -19.76 9.83 -4.58
CA SER A 213 -20.72 9.94 -5.68
C SER A 213 -20.50 8.86 -6.74
N SER A 214 -21.48 8.63 -7.62
CA SER A 214 -21.29 7.76 -8.78
C SER A 214 -20.08 8.20 -9.62
N VAL A 215 -19.29 7.25 -10.12
CA VAL A 215 -18.11 7.51 -10.96
C VAL A 215 -18.29 6.82 -12.31
N ARG A 216 -17.97 7.54 -13.39
CA ARG A 216 -18.10 7.09 -14.78
C ARG A 216 -16.77 6.84 -15.45
#